data_AF-A0A831THW3-F1
#
_entry.id   AF-A0A831THW3-F1
#
_cell.length_a   1.000
_cell.length_b   1.000
_cell.length_c   1.000
_cell.angle_alpha   90.00
_cell.angle_beta   90.00
_cell.angle_gamma   90.00
#
_symmetry.space_group_name_H-M   'P 1'
#
loop_
_entity.id
_entity.type
_entity.pdbx_description
1 polymer ?
#
loop_
_entity_poly.entity_id
_entity_poly.type
_entity_poly.pdbx_seq_one_letter_code
_entity_poly.pdbx_strand_id
1 'polypeptide(L)'
;MLQALGTQLTTPVTGERRPPGRPAVGLRQAKLKAAPCSGLWPPLYTVRAGNIHRQAGPSFDFGELFRRLAELERLAQALQVAELAAHTQEAKDRINGCKMRLSRYLNPVYFTREGPYHHDLRTAILGPPVRYPTPGEPPFEPDYFPGLQPAKRLPVLDPASGNYWVLYSTLLRERNRVLHALDQAIRDLSETLAGV
;
A
#
# COMPACT_ATOMS: atom_id res chain seq x y z
N MET A 1 -64.79 -54.72 -11.92
CA MET A 1 -64.14 -54.34 -10.65
C MET A 1 -63.96 -52.83 -10.67
N LEU A 2 -64.94 -52.07 -10.19
CA LEU A 2 -65.08 -51.55 -8.81
C LEU A 2 -64.15 -50.34 -8.55
N GLN A 3 -64.80 -49.16 -8.61
CA GLN A 3 -64.67 -47.92 -7.79
C GLN A 3 -63.36 -47.12 -7.89
N ALA A 4 -63.33 -45.84 -8.29
CA ALA A 4 -64.14 -44.64 -8.00
C ALA A 4 -63.84 -43.97 -6.64
N LEU A 5 -63.92 -42.62 -6.66
CA LEU A 5 -63.92 -41.62 -5.57
C LEU A 5 -62.53 -41.00 -5.29
N GLY A 6 -62.33 -39.69 -5.32
CA GLY A 6 -63.23 -38.55 -5.52
C GLY A 6 -62.38 -37.27 -5.34
N THR A 7 -62.53 -36.25 -6.18
CA THR A 7 -63.49 -35.14 -6.02
C THR A 7 -62.93 -34.06 -5.07
N GLN A 8 -62.84 -32.76 -5.35
CA GLN A 8 -63.08 -31.87 -6.49
C GLN A 8 -62.51 -30.48 -6.08
N LEU A 9 -62.23 -29.62 -7.08
CA LEU A 9 -62.65 -28.21 -7.28
C LEU A 9 -62.81 -27.32 -6.01
N THR A 10 -62.39 -26.06 -5.95
CA THR A 10 -62.81 -24.92 -6.79
C THR A 10 -62.02 -23.65 -6.41
N THR A 11 -61.71 -22.83 -7.42
CA THR A 11 -61.39 -21.38 -7.35
C THR A 11 -62.69 -20.56 -7.08
N PRO A 12 -62.82 -19.20 -7.21
CA PRO A 12 -61.87 -18.08 -7.42
C PRO A 12 -62.21 -16.77 -6.61
N VAL A 13 -61.53 -15.67 -6.98
CA VAL A 13 -61.90 -14.22 -6.99
C VAL A 13 -61.68 -13.34 -5.74
N THR A 14 -61.02 -12.19 -6.01
CA THR A 14 -61.16 -10.84 -5.39
C THR A 14 -60.78 -10.71 -3.91
N GLY A 15 -59.95 -9.76 -3.48
CA GLY A 15 -59.41 -8.55 -4.08
C GLY A 15 -59.20 -7.57 -2.92
N GLU A 16 -58.05 -6.91 -2.83
CA GLU A 16 -57.93 -5.68 -2.04
C GLU A 16 -56.68 -4.91 -2.47
N ARG A 17 -56.93 -3.75 -3.11
CA ARG A 17 -55.98 -2.65 -3.22
C ARG A 17 -56.20 -1.72 -2.02
N ARG A 18 -55.15 -1.31 -1.32
CA ARG A 18 -55.10 -0.05 -0.55
C ARG A 18 -53.64 0.39 -0.27
N PRO A 19 -53.35 1.67 0.07
CA PRO A 19 -52.80 2.65 -0.86
C PRO A 19 -51.52 3.34 -0.29
N PRO A 20 -50.96 4.40 -0.91
CA PRO A 20 -49.62 4.91 -0.59
C PRO A 20 -49.65 6.00 0.50
N GLY A 21 -48.56 6.13 1.27
CA GLY A 21 -48.28 7.37 2.00
C GLY A 21 -47.51 7.24 3.32
N ARG A 22 -46.27 7.78 3.25
CA ARG A 22 -45.44 8.40 4.29
C ARG A 22 -44.21 7.63 4.79
N PRO A 23 -43.10 8.36 5.01
CA PRO A 23 -41.76 7.86 4.78
C PRO A 23 -41.22 7.17 6.03
N ALA A 24 -40.49 6.08 5.83
CA ALA A 24 -39.54 5.61 6.84
C ALA A 24 -38.35 6.59 6.86
N VAL A 25 -38.48 7.67 7.63
CA VAL A 25 -37.33 8.42 8.15
C VAL A 25 -36.73 7.54 9.24
N GLY A 26 -35.64 6.89 8.89
CA GLY A 26 -34.89 6.02 9.78
C GLY A 26 -33.53 5.77 9.14
N LEU A 27 -32.65 6.77 9.28
CA LEU A 27 -31.19 6.75 9.09
C LEU A 27 -30.66 5.42 8.53
N ARG A 28 -30.68 5.28 7.20
CA ARG A 28 -29.76 4.37 6.54
C ARG A 28 -28.38 4.96 6.75
N GLN A 29 -27.69 4.51 7.81
CA GLN A 29 -26.24 4.45 7.77
C GLN A 29 -25.92 3.65 6.52
N ALA A 30 -25.58 4.36 5.44
CA ALA A 30 -24.95 3.77 4.30
C ALA A 30 -23.64 3.18 4.86
N LYS A 31 -23.69 1.90 5.22
CA LYS A 31 -22.50 1.05 5.20
C LYS A 31 -21.96 1.21 3.78
N LEU A 32 -21.00 2.12 3.63
CA LEU A 32 -20.02 2.10 2.56
C LEU A 32 -19.35 0.73 2.68
N LYS A 33 -19.99 -0.30 2.11
CA LYS A 33 -19.30 -1.50 1.68
C LYS A 33 -18.34 -1.00 0.64
N ALA A 34 -17.08 -0.82 1.03
CA ALA A 34 -15.97 -0.60 0.13
C ALA A 34 -16.10 -1.65 -0.98
N ALA A 35 -16.44 -1.18 -2.18
CA ALA A 35 -16.51 -2.05 -3.34
C ALA A 35 -15.08 -2.57 -3.61
N PRO A 36 -14.85 -3.89 -3.63
CA PRO A 36 -13.56 -4.45 -3.91
C PRO A 36 -13.42 -4.59 -5.43
N CYS A 37 -13.25 -3.47 -6.12
CA CYS A 37 -12.81 -3.40 -7.51
C CYS A 37 -11.83 -2.22 -7.58
N SER A 38 -10.59 -2.28 -8.01
CA SER A 38 -9.77 -3.33 -8.62
C SER A 38 -8.47 -2.61 -8.99
N GLY A 39 -7.30 -3.15 -8.60
CA GLY A 39 -6.04 -2.78 -9.26
C GLY A 39 -4.96 -2.12 -8.41
N LEU A 40 -4.35 -2.90 -7.52
CA LEU A 40 -2.89 -3.03 -7.50
C LEU A 40 -2.04 -1.76 -7.28
N TRP A 41 -2.36 -0.95 -6.28
CA TRP A 41 -1.35 -0.11 -5.61
C TRP A 41 -1.50 -0.36 -4.12
N PRO A 42 -0.65 -1.20 -3.50
CA PRO A 42 -0.88 -1.55 -2.11
C PRO A 42 -0.56 -0.34 -1.23
N PRO A 43 -0.84 -0.43 0.08
CA PRO A 43 -0.16 0.38 1.09
C PRO A 43 1.35 0.02 1.16
N LEU A 44 2.05 -0.05 0.01
CA LEU A 44 3.50 -0.31 -0.14
C LEU A 44 4.37 0.85 0.32
N TYR A 45 3.78 1.97 0.72
CA TYR A 45 4.55 3.14 1.19
C TYR A 45 4.33 3.44 2.66
N THR A 46 3.41 2.74 3.34
CA THR A 46 3.46 2.47 4.80
C THR A 46 4.58 1.47 5.14
N VAL A 47 5.67 1.51 4.39
CA VAL A 47 6.85 0.71 4.65
C VAL A 47 7.63 1.41 5.74
N ARG A 48 7.53 0.84 6.94
CA ARG A 48 8.32 1.29 8.06
C ARG A 48 9.75 0.76 7.86
N ALA A 49 10.72 1.67 7.67
CA ALA A 49 12.13 1.36 7.97
C ALA A 49 12.36 1.08 9.48
N GLY A 50 11.28 0.98 10.28
CA GLY A 50 11.30 0.75 11.71
C GLY A 50 12.05 -0.52 12.12
N ASN A 51 12.02 -1.60 11.32
CA ASN A 51 12.78 -2.81 11.67
C ASN A 51 14.31 -2.56 11.61
N ILE A 52 14.79 -1.89 10.56
CA ILE A 52 16.22 -1.54 10.41
C ILE A 52 16.64 -0.56 11.50
N HIS A 53 15.83 0.46 11.79
CA HIS A 53 16.14 1.44 12.83
C HIS A 53 16.21 0.83 14.23
N ARG A 54 15.25 -0.04 14.61
CA ARG A 54 15.28 -0.76 15.89
C ARG A 54 16.56 -1.55 16.06
N GLN A 55 17.04 -2.20 15.00
CA GLN A 55 18.22 -3.06 15.04
C GLN A 55 19.54 -2.28 14.95
N ALA A 56 19.60 -1.20 14.16
CA ALA A 56 20.78 -0.33 14.08
C ALA A 56 20.96 0.54 15.35
N GLY A 57 19.87 0.78 16.10
CA GLY A 57 19.88 1.58 17.31
C GLY A 57 20.38 3.02 17.05
N PRO A 58 21.10 3.63 18.01
CA PRO A 58 21.63 4.99 17.85
C PRO A 58 22.83 5.09 16.91
N SER A 59 23.31 3.96 16.34
CA SER A 59 24.53 3.91 15.52
C SER A 59 24.38 4.55 14.15
N PHE A 60 23.14 4.81 13.70
CA PHE A 60 22.86 5.43 12.41
C PHE A 60 21.57 6.25 12.46
N ASP A 61 21.62 7.47 11.89
CA ASP A 61 20.49 8.39 11.89
C ASP A 61 19.54 8.15 10.70
N PHE A 62 18.29 7.80 11.04
CA PHE A 62 17.17 7.60 10.12
C PHE A 62 16.13 8.72 10.17
N GLY A 63 16.35 9.80 10.95
CA GLY A 63 15.35 10.83 11.22
C GLY A 63 14.81 11.52 9.97
N GLU A 64 15.70 11.98 9.06
CA GLU A 64 15.28 12.56 7.78
C GLU A 64 14.52 11.56 6.90
N LEU A 65 14.97 10.30 6.86
CA LEU A 65 14.31 9.25 6.08
C LEU A 65 12.87 9.07 6.56
N PHE A 66 12.63 8.99 7.87
CA PHE A 66 11.30 8.84 8.42
C PHE A 66 10.40 10.06 8.14
N ARG A 67 10.94 11.28 8.20
CA ARG A 67 10.18 12.48 7.83
C ARG A 67 9.73 12.44 6.37
N ARG A 68 10.62 12.07 5.44
CA ARG A 68 10.27 11.96 4.01
C ARG A 68 9.28 10.85 3.73
N LEU A 69 9.40 9.71 4.42
CA LEU A 69 8.43 8.62 4.30
C LEU A 69 7.04 9.02 4.80
N ALA A 70 6.95 9.74 5.93
CA ALA A 70 5.68 10.25 6.43
C ALA A 70 5.03 11.26 5.46
N GLU A 71 5.84 12.14 4.86
CA GLU A 71 5.34 13.08 3.86
C GLU A 71 4.88 12.39 2.57
N LEU A 72 5.66 11.41 2.10
CA LEU A 72 5.27 10.57 0.97
C LEU A 72 3.95 9.85 1.23
N GLU A 73 3.78 9.27 2.43
CA GLU A 73 2.56 8.59 2.83
C GLU A 73 1.35 9.53 2.81
N ARG A 74 1.49 10.73 3.39
CA ARG A 74 0.44 11.75 3.40
C ARG A 74 0.02 12.16 1.98
N LEU A 75 0.98 12.41 1.10
CA LEU A 75 0.71 12.77 -0.29
C LEU A 75 0.11 11.62 -1.10
N ALA A 76 0.56 10.38 -0.85
CA ALA A 76 -0.01 9.20 -1.50
C ALA A 76 -1.48 8.98 -1.10
N GLN A 77 -1.84 9.25 0.16
CA GLN A 77 -3.24 9.23 0.62
C GLN A 77 -4.06 10.31 -0.09
N ALA A 78 -3.53 11.53 -0.22
CA ALA A 78 -4.19 12.60 -0.96
C ALA A 78 -4.40 12.23 -2.45
N LEU A 79 -3.43 11.58 -3.08
CA LEU A 79 -3.54 11.11 -4.46
C LEU A 79 -4.65 10.06 -4.62
N GLN A 80 -4.81 9.15 -3.65
CA GLN A 80 -5.90 8.16 -3.67
C GLN A 80 -7.27 8.84 -3.58
N VAL A 81 -7.42 9.86 -2.75
CA VAL A 81 -8.66 10.65 -2.67
C VAL A 81 -8.93 11.36 -4.01
N ALA A 82 -7.92 11.99 -4.61
CA ALA A 82 -8.03 12.62 -5.91
C ALA A 82 -8.39 11.62 -7.03
N GLU A 83 -7.82 10.41 -7.00
CA GLU A 83 -8.12 9.33 -7.95
C GLU A 83 -9.60 8.92 -7.91
N LEU A 84 -10.18 8.84 -6.71
CA LEU A 84 -11.61 8.54 -6.53
C LEU A 84 -12.53 9.69 -6.97
N ALA A 85 -12.06 10.94 -6.84
CA ALA A 85 -12.80 12.14 -7.26
C ALA A 85 -12.62 12.48 -8.75
N ALA A 86 -11.68 11.85 -9.45
CA ALA A 86 -11.37 12.18 -10.84
C ALA A 86 -12.49 11.74 -11.81
N HIS A 87 -13.16 12.74 -12.40
CA HIS A 87 -14.25 12.49 -13.35
C HIS A 87 -13.87 12.75 -14.82
N THR A 88 -12.82 13.54 -15.07
CA THR A 88 -12.30 13.82 -16.42
C THR A 88 -11.23 12.80 -16.83
N GLN A 89 -11.04 12.61 -18.14
CA GLN A 89 -10.00 11.71 -18.65
C GLN A 89 -8.61 12.32 -18.41
N GLU A 90 -8.48 13.64 -18.53
CA GLU A 90 -7.23 14.36 -18.32
C GLU A 90 -6.72 14.21 -16.88
N ALA A 91 -7.61 14.27 -15.88
CA ALA A 91 -7.23 14.06 -14.48
C ALA A 91 -6.78 12.61 -14.24
N LYS A 92 -7.50 11.63 -14.80
CA LYS A 92 -7.14 10.21 -14.70
C LYS A 92 -5.78 9.92 -15.34
N ASP A 93 -5.52 10.47 -16.52
CA ASP A 93 -4.25 10.28 -17.23
C ASP A 93 -3.08 10.91 -16.48
N ARG A 94 -3.30 12.10 -15.88
CA ARG A 94 -2.29 12.75 -15.03
C ARG A 94 -1.95 11.91 -13.80
N ILE A 95 -2.95 11.38 -13.10
CA ILE A 95 -2.77 10.51 -11.93
C ILE A 95 -2.06 9.22 -12.32
N ASN A 96 -2.47 8.56 -13.40
CA ASN A 96 -1.81 7.36 -13.90
C ASN A 96 -0.35 7.62 -14.30
N GLY A 97 -0.09 8.74 -14.98
CA GLY A 97 1.27 9.18 -15.32
C GLY A 97 2.14 9.38 -14.08
N CYS A 98 1.59 9.99 -13.02
CA CYS A 98 2.26 10.10 -11.73
C CYS A 98 2.60 8.72 -11.15
N LYS A 99 1.63 7.81 -11.05
CA LYS A 99 1.84 6.45 -10.52
C LYS A 99 2.95 5.70 -11.28
N MET A 100 2.99 5.85 -12.60
CA MET A 100 4.07 5.29 -13.42
C MET A 100 5.44 5.89 -13.05
N ARG A 101 5.57 7.21 -12.90
CA ARG A 101 6.84 7.85 -12.50
C ARG A 101 7.27 7.43 -11.09
N LEU A 102 6.34 7.41 -10.14
CA LEU A 102 6.60 6.95 -8.76
C LEU A 102 7.20 5.54 -8.73
N SER A 103 6.65 4.61 -9.50
CA SER A 103 7.21 3.24 -9.57
C SER A 103 8.68 3.21 -10.02
N ARG A 104 9.07 4.10 -10.95
CA ARG A 104 10.44 4.17 -11.46
C ARG A 104 11.43 4.74 -10.44
N TYR A 105 11.00 5.68 -9.61
CA TYR A 105 11.84 6.23 -8.54
C TYR A 105 11.96 5.28 -7.36
N LEU A 106 10.83 4.71 -6.95
CA LEU A 106 10.73 4.01 -5.68
C LEU A 106 11.16 2.54 -5.80
N ASN A 107 10.85 1.86 -6.90
CA ASN A 107 11.22 0.44 -7.02
C ASN A 107 12.73 0.17 -6.84
N PRO A 108 13.64 0.98 -7.42
CA PRO A 108 15.08 0.80 -7.23
C PRO A 108 15.57 0.96 -5.78
N VAL A 109 14.89 1.74 -4.95
CA VAL A 109 15.31 1.96 -3.55
C VAL A 109 14.62 1.01 -2.58
N TYR A 110 13.40 0.58 -2.91
CA TYR A 110 12.64 -0.37 -2.10
C TYR A 110 13.05 -1.83 -2.35
N PHE A 111 13.35 -2.18 -3.60
CA PHE A 111 13.46 -3.58 -4.03
C PHE A 111 14.80 -4.00 -4.65
N THR A 112 15.74 -3.06 -4.80
CA THR A 112 17.01 -3.35 -5.47
C THR A 112 18.20 -2.88 -4.66
N ARG A 113 19.20 -3.76 -4.57
CA ARG A 113 20.53 -3.55 -4.01
C ARG A 113 21.54 -3.21 -5.11
N GLU A 114 21.46 -3.87 -6.28
CA GLU A 114 22.47 -3.75 -7.34
C GLU A 114 22.18 -2.60 -8.31
N GLY A 115 20.90 -2.30 -8.55
CA GLY A 115 20.54 -1.15 -9.39
C GLY A 115 19.11 -1.20 -9.91
N PRO A 116 18.67 -0.14 -10.61
CA PRO A 116 17.27 0.08 -10.99
C PRO A 116 16.69 -0.94 -11.98
N TYR A 117 17.55 -1.70 -12.66
CA TYR A 117 17.16 -2.74 -13.60
C TYR A 117 17.28 -4.16 -13.03
N HIS A 118 17.72 -4.29 -11.77
CA HIS A 118 17.81 -5.56 -11.08
C HIS A 118 16.50 -5.85 -10.35
N HIS A 119 16.18 -7.12 -10.15
CA HIS A 119 15.01 -7.55 -9.39
C HIS A 119 15.46 -8.28 -8.12
N ASP A 120 16.30 -7.61 -7.32
CA ASP A 120 16.95 -8.26 -6.17
C ASP A 120 15.91 -8.80 -5.19
N LEU A 121 14.81 -8.09 -4.89
CA LEU A 121 13.75 -8.61 -4.01
C LEU A 121 12.69 -9.49 -4.69
N ARG A 122 12.68 -9.70 -6.02
CA ARG A 122 11.76 -10.70 -6.61
C ARG A 122 12.32 -12.12 -6.48
N THR A 123 13.64 -12.25 -6.35
CA THR A 123 14.37 -13.51 -6.13
C THR A 123 15.02 -13.61 -4.73
N ALA A 124 15.32 -12.52 -4.04
CA ALA A 124 15.90 -12.51 -2.68
C ALA A 124 14.87 -12.56 -1.54
N ILE A 125 13.62 -12.92 -1.84
CA ILE A 125 12.77 -13.58 -0.84
C ILE A 125 13.30 -15.02 -0.76
N LEU A 126 14.42 -15.19 -0.07
CA LEU A 126 14.85 -16.50 0.44
C LEU A 126 13.88 -16.85 1.57
N GLY A 127 12.71 -17.32 1.16
CA GLY A 127 11.60 -17.73 1.98
C GLY A 127 10.56 -18.42 1.08
N PRO A 128 9.59 -19.15 1.64
CA PRO A 128 8.48 -19.64 0.84
C PRO A 128 7.87 -18.47 0.03
N PRO A 129 7.36 -18.71 -1.19
CA PRO A 129 6.77 -17.67 -2.04
C PRO A 129 5.83 -16.83 -1.18
N VAL A 130 5.91 -15.50 -1.28
CA VAL A 130 5.12 -14.55 -0.47
C VAL A 130 3.71 -15.07 -0.32
N ARG A 131 3.46 -15.77 0.78
CA ARG A 131 2.17 -16.30 1.13
C ARG A 131 1.69 -15.36 2.18
N TYR A 132 0.53 -14.76 1.93
CA TYR A 132 -0.14 -13.96 2.95
C TYR A 132 -0.14 -14.77 4.25
N PRO A 133 0.31 -14.17 5.37
CA PRO A 133 0.36 -14.88 6.65
C PRO A 133 -1.01 -15.49 6.91
N THR A 134 -1.01 -16.78 7.23
CA THR A 134 -2.23 -17.49 7.59
C THR A 134 -2.74 -16.98 8.94
N PRO A 135 -4.06 -17.12 9.25
CA PRO A 135 -4.58 -16.70 10.55
C PRO A 135 -3.79 -17.37 11.69
N GLY A 136 -3.06 -16.56 12.48
CA GLY A 136 -2.21 -17.02 13.59
C GLY A 136 -0.71 -16.86 13.39
N GLU A 137 -0.24 -16.53 12.19
CA GLU A 137 1.18 -16.21 11.95
C GLU A 137 1.47 -14.72 12.28
N PRO A 138 2.68 -14.42 12.77
CA PRO A 138 3.10 -13.02 12.94
C PRO A 138 3.05 -12.28 11.59
N PRO A 139 2.80 -10.96 11.59
CA PRO A 139 2.76 -10.20 10.35
C PRO A 139 4.07 -10.36 9.57
N PHE A 140 3.98 -10.64 8.27
CA PHE A 140 5.13 -10.61 7.39
C PHE A 140 5.69 -9.19 7.34
N GLU A 141 6.89 -8.98 7.88
CA GLU A 141 7.64 -7.72 7.81
C GLU A 141 8.73 -7.86 6.74
N PRO A 142 8.51 -7.35 5.51
CA PRO A 142 9.51 -7.46 4.44
C PRO A 142 10.74 -6.60 4.76
N ASP A 143 11.92 -7.11 4.45
CA ASP A 143 13.17 -6.35 4.54
C ASP A 143 13.31 -5.38 3.36
N TYR A 144 12.56 -4.28 3.42
CA TYR A 144 12.65 -3.18 2.48
C TYR A 144 13.96 -2.40 2.63
N PHE A 145 14.28 -1.56 1.63
CA PHE A 145 15.52 -0.78 1.59
C PHE A 145 16.77 -1.66 1.72
N PRO A 146 17.00 -2.59 0.77
CA PRO A 146 18.08 -3.56 0.86
C PRO A 146 19.47 -2.91 1.01
N GLY A 147 19.68 -1.71 0.46
CA GLY A 147 20.93 -0.94 0.67
C GLY A 147 21.15 -0.44 2.10
N LEU A 148 20.08 -0.27 2.89
CA LEU A 148 20.14 0.16 4.29
C LEU A 148 20.15 -1.00 5.28
N GLN A 149 19.80 -2.22 4.85
CA GLN A 149 19.82 -3.42 5.68
C GLN A 149 21.15 -3.68 6.41
N PRO A 150 22.34 -3.39 5.82
CA PRO A 150 23.61 -3.54 6.51
C PRO A 150 23.76 -2.68 7.79
N ALA A 151 22.92 -1.67 8.02
CA ALA A 151 22.93 -0.86 9.24
C ALA A 151 22.73 -1.69 10.52
N LYS A 152 22.04 -2.84 10.41
CA LYS A 152 21.87 -3.83 11.48
C LYS A 152 23.21 -4.32 12.06
N ARG A 153 24.31 -4.19 11.31
CA ARG A 153 25.67 -4.61 11.72
C ARG A 153 26.46 -3.53 12.46
N LEU A 154 26.06 -2.26 12.42
CA LEU A 154 26.82 -1.18 13.06
C LEU A 154 26.99 -1.38 14.58
N PRO A 155 25.99 -1.82 15.36
CA PRO A 155 26.13 -1.98 16.81
C PRO A 155 27.15 -3.04 17.24
N VAL A 156 27.48 -4.00 16.37
CA VAL A 156 28.41 -5.10 16.68
C VAL A 156 29.84 -4.83 16.20
N LEU A 157 30.07 -3.70 15.52
CA LEU A 157 31.39 -3.29 15.06
C LEU A 157 32.00 -2.31 16.06
N ASP A 158 33.31 -2.42 16.28
CA ASP A 158 34.06 -1.44 17.06
C ASP A 158 34.06 -0.07 16.34
N PRO A 159 33.55 1.01 16.96
CA PRO A 159 33.55 2.36 16.38
C PRO A 159 34.93 2.92 16.04
N ALA A 160 36.00 2.42 16.67
CA ALA A 160 37.37 2.80 16.34
C ALA A 160 37.92 2.06 15.10
N SER A 161 37.23 1.01 14.63
CA SER A 161 37.70 0.19 13.52
C SER A 161 37.44 0.83 12.16
N GLY A 162 38.34 0.60 11.20
CA GLY A 162 38.13 1.00 9.80
C GLY A 162 36.89 0.37 9.17
N ASN A 163 36.55 -0.87 9.56
CA ASN A 163 35.37 -1.58 9.08
C ASN A 163 34.06 -0.86 9.45
N TYR A 164 33.99 -0.26 10.64
CA TYR A 164 32.85 0.57 11.06
C TYR A 164 32.67 1.74 10.10
N TRP A 165 33.74 2.50 9.83
CA TRP A 165 33.68 3.70 8.99
C TRP A 165 33.44 3.39 7.51
N VAL A 166 33.96 2.28 7.00
CA VAL A 166 33.65 1.80 5.65
C VAL A 166 32.16 1.50 5.52
N LEU A 167 31.59 0.75 6.47
CA LEU A 167 30.15 0.44 6.49
C LEU A 167 29.31 1.71 6.65
N TYR A 168 29.67 2.58 7.61
CA TYR A 168 28.97 3.82 7.89
C TYR A 168 28.93 4.74 6.67
N SER A 169 30.07 4.94 5.98
CA SER A 169 30.12 5.75 4.77
C SER A 169 29.28 5.17 3.62
N THR A 170 29.23 3.83 3.50
CA THR A 170 28.38 3.14 2.53
C THR A 170 26.91 3.39 2.83
N LEU A 171 26.51 3.26 4.10
CA LEU A 171 25.15 3.51 4.54
C LEU A 171 24.72 4.97 4.37
N LEU A 172 25.63 5.94 4.57
CA LEU A 172 25.35 7.35 4.29
C LEU A 172 25.02 7.58 2.82
N ARG A 173 25.79 6.98 1.89
CA ARG A 173 25.52 7.08 0.45
C ARG A 173 24.19 6.44 0.09
N GLU A 174 23.90 5.26 0.65
CA GLU A 174 22.62 4.58 0.45
C GLU A 174 21.45 5.39 1.01
N ARG A 175 21.58 5.99 2.20
CA ARG A 175 20.57 6.90 2.75
C ARG A 175 20.33 8.07 1.81
N ASN A 176 21.39 8.72 1.32
CA ASN A 176 21.26 9.84 0.40
C ASN A 176 20.60 9.43 -0.94
N ARG A 177 20.91 8.23 -1.45
CA ARG A 177 20.24 7.66 -2.62
C ARG A 177 18.73 7.46 -2.39
N VAL A 178 18.35 6.92 -1.24
CA VAL A 178 16.94 6.75 -0.85
C VAL A 178 16.25 8.11 -0.72
N LEU A 179 16.86 9.05 0.00
CA LEU A 179 16.32 10.41 0.17
C LEU A 179 16.11 11.10 -1.18
N HIS A 180 17.06 11.00 -2.09
CA HIS A 180 16.94 11.56 -3.42
C HIS A 180 15.73 10.98 -4.19
N ALA A 181 15.52 9.66 -4.13
CA ALA A 181 14.37 9.02 -4.76
C ALA A 181 13.04 9.45 -4.12
N LEU A 182 13.01 9.60 -2.80
CA LEU A 182 11.84 10.12 -2.08
C LEU A 182 11.54 11.57 -2.47
N ASP A 183 12.56 12.40 -2.66
CA ASP A 183 12.39 13.79 -3.07
C ASP A 183 11.79 13.91 -4.48
N GLN A 184 12.22 13.06 -5.41
CA GLN A 184 11.60 12.98 -6.74
C GLN A 184 10.13 12.57 -6.64
N ALA A 185 9.83 11.55 -5.83
CA ALA A 185 8.46 11.07 -5.64
C ALA A 185 7.54 12.12 -4.99
N ILE A 186 8.01 12.80 -3.94
CA ILE A 186 7.28 13.85 -3.23
C ILE A 186 7.00 15.03 -4.15
N ARG A 187 7.99 15.44 -4.96
CA ARG A 187 7.81 16.50 -5.96
C ARG A 187 6.71 16.14 -6.96
N ASP A 188 6.82 14.99 -7.60
CA ASP A 188 5.86 14.53 -8.61
C ASP A 188 4.42 14.39 -8.07
N LEU A 189 4.30 13.91 -6.83
CA LEU A 189 3.01 13.83 -6.14
C LEU A 189 2.42 15.22 -5.91
N SER A 190 3.24 16.13 -5.39
CA SER A 190 2.81 17.50 -5.07
C SER A 190 2.37 18.26 -6.33
N GLU A 191 3.15 18.15 -7.41
CA GLU A 191 2.84 18.76 -8.71
C GLU A 191 1.56 18.16 -9.33
N THR A 192 1.40 16.84 -9.23
CA THR A 192 0.20 16.16 -9.72
C THR A 192 -1.04 16.62 -8.95
N LEU A 193 -0.96 16.64 -7.62
CA LEU A 193 -2.04 17.06 -6.73
C LEU A 193 -2.43 18.53 -6.91
N ALA A 194 -1.48 19.41 -7.22
CA ALA A 194 -1.77 20.81 -7.50
C ALA A 194 -2.53 21.02 -8.82
N GLY A 195 -2.50 20.04 -9.73
CA GLY A 195 -3.15 20.11 -11.02
C GLY A 195 -4.48 19.37 -11.13
N VAL A 196 -4.83 18.50 -10.18
CA VAL A 196 -6.05 17.65 -10.25
C VAL A 196 -7.18 18.19 -9.39
#